data_AF-A0A644YKC7-F1
#
_entry.id   AF-A0A644YKC7-F1
#
_cell.length_a   1.000
_cell.length_b   1.000
_cell.length_c   1.000
_cell.angle_alpha   90.00
_cell.angle_beta   90.00
_cell.angle_gamma   90.00
#
_symmetry.space_group_name_H-M   'P 1'
#
loop_
_entity.id
_entity.type
_entity.pdbx_description
1 polymer ?
#
loop_
_entity_poly.entity_id
_entity_poly.type
_entity_poly.pdbx_seq_one_letter_code
_entity_poly.pdbx_strand_id
1 'polypeptide(L)'
;MYPSLSGPAGAHHQPKSKTGSGILFPFKTSKRSDFEQIVRAVDEMFFSEENAKLWCLGVEGTTYSVKDGKVVFIDEIRNSSEGIYKSLQVRYGCGSDVTQMVWVNSREMTKYDENYARINAEVEAMGDVIQAIPPTPKFDDRQAEEAGTLQTPLSDAFERWNSAFLTGSKSIDKDWDAYVKEMKSLGIEKFNDLYNANL
;
A
#
# COMPACT_ATOMS: atom_id res chain seq x y z
N MET A 1 0.34 -0.69 -13.70
CA MET A 1 0.37 0.72 -13.21
C MET A 1 0.40 1.63 -14.43
N TYR A 2 -0.46 2.63 -14.58
CA TYR A 2 -0.31 3.55 -15.72
C TYR A 2 0.89 4.48 -15.49
N PRO A 3 1.63 4.87 -16.55
CA PRO A 3 2.68 5.86 -16.41
C PRO A 3 2.09 7.19 -15.90
N SER A 4 2.77 7.82 -14.94
CA SER A 4 2.37 9.13 -14.42
C SER A 4 2.23 10.15 -15.56
N LEU A 5 1.22 11.00 -15.51
CA LEU A 5 1.00 12.04 -16.51
C LEU A 5 2.24 12.95 -16.57
N SER A 6 2.78 13.13 -17.77
CA SER A 6 3.99 13.91 -18.02
C SER A 6 3.71 15.41 -17.86
N GLY A 7 4.24 16.00 -16.80
CA GLY A 7 4.43 17.43 -16.65
C GLY A 7 5.77 17.69 -15.97
N PRO A 8 6.40 18.86 -16.17
CA PRO A 8 7.71 19.18 -15.59
C PRO A 8 7.74 19.14 -14.04
N ALA A 9 6.57 19.05 -13.39
CA ALA A 9 6.40 18.90 -11.94
C ALA A 9 5.52 17.68 -11.56
N GLY A 10 5.22 16.77 -12.50
CA GLY A 10 4.41 15.59 -12.22
C GLY A 10 5.16 14.64 -11.29
N ALA A 11 4.53 14.20 -10.20
CA ALA A 11 5.11 13.18 -9.35
C ALA A 11 5.24 11.88 -10.17
N HIS A 12 6.46 11.55 -10.57
CA HIS A 12 6.79 10.27 -11.20
C HIS A 12 6.76 9.11 -10.20
N HIS A 13 6.30 9.35 -8.97
CA HIS A 13 6.53 8.45 -7.84
C HIS A 13 5.23 8.12 -7.13
N GLN A 14 5.08 6.85 -6.78
CA GLN A 14 4.05 6.37 -5.88
C GLN A 14 4.68 6.17 -4.49
N PRO A 15 4.19 6.85 -3.45
CA PRO A 15 4.61 6.55 -2.09
C PRO A 15 4.15 5.13 -1.74
N LYS A 16 5.10 4.25 -1.43
CA LYS A 16 4.80 2.92 -0.88
C LYS A 16 5.62 2.67 0.36
N SER A 17 4.98 2.08 1.36
CA SER A 17 5.70 1.55 2.50
C SER A 17 6.48 0.30 2.06
N LYS A 18 7.70 0.14 2.57
CA LYS A 18 8.44 -1.13 2.44
C LYS A 18 7.80 -2.24 3.29
N THR A 19 6.99 -1.87 4.28
CA THR A 19 6.28 -2.78 5.17
C THR A 19 4.77 -2.61 4.96
N GLY A 20 4.08 -3.72 4.70
CA GLY A 20 2.62 -3.74 4.63
C GLY A 20 1.98 -3.79 6.01
N SER A 21 0.85 -4.49 6.10
CA SER A 21 0.25 -4.91 7.37
C SER A 21 1.07 -6.03 8.02
N GLY A 22 0.83 -6.27 9.31
CA GLY A 22 1.50 -7.33 10.07
C GLY A 22 0.58 -7.94 11.12
N ILE A 23 0.99 -9.08 11.66
CA ILE A 23 0.23 -9.78 12.70
C ILE A 23 0.50 -9.13 14.05
N LEU A 24 -0.57 -8.66 14.70
CA LEU A 24 -0.50 -8.12 16.05
C LEU A 24 -0.73 -9.23 17.09
N PHE A 25 0.19 -9.37 18.03
CA PHE A 25 0.01 -10.25 19.18
C PHE A 25 -0.62 -9.46 20.34
N PRO A 26 -1.77 -9.91 20.88
CA PRO A 26 -2.26 -9.38 22.15
C PRO A 26 -1.20 -9.52 23.25
N PHE A 27 -1.13 -8.56 24.18
CA PHE A 27 -0.13 -8.57 25.25
C PHE A 27 -0.09 -9.90 26.03
N LYS A 28 -1.26 -10.52 26.28
CA LYS A 28 -1.35 -11.82 26.95
C LYS A 28 -0.62 -12.94 26.19
N THR A 29 -0.59 -12.90 24.86
CA THR A 29 0.14 -13.88 24.04
C THR A 29 1.64 -13.83 24.31
N SER A 30 2.20 -12.63 24.55
CA SER A 30 3.62 -12.46 24.92
C SER A 30 4.00 -13.09 26.27
N LYS A 31 3.02 -13.48 27.09
CA LYS A 31 3.23 -14.09 28.42
C LYS A 31 3.19 -15.61 28.39
N ARG A 32 2.90 -16.22 27.24
CA ARG A 32 2.88 -17.68 27.11
C ARG A 32 4.31 -18.23 27.13
N SER A 33 4.48 -19.42 27.70
CA SER A 33 5.78 -20.11 27.75
C SER A 33 6.30 -20.51 26.36
N ASP A 34 5.41 -20.67 25.39
CA ASP A 34 5.70 -21.03 23.99
C ASP A 34 5.70 -19.82 23.04
N PHE A 35 5.77 -18.59 23.56
CA PHE A 35 5.65 -17.37 22.75
C PHE A 35 6.62 -17.33 21.56
N GLU A 36 7.89 -17.73 21.76
CA GLU A 36 8.87 -17.77 20.67
C GLU A 36 8.46 -18.74 19.56
N GLN A 37 7.91 -19.91 19.91
CA GLN A 37 7.43 -20.88 18.94
C GLN A 37 6.25 -20.33 18.13
N ILE A 38 5.35 -19.58 18.77
CA ILE A 38 4.24 -18.90 18.08
C ILE A 38 4.77 -17.87 17.09
N VAL A 39 5.75 -17.06 17.49
CA VAL A 39 6.37 -16.06 16.60
C VAL A 39 7.01 -16.74 15.40
N ARG A 40 7.79 -17.81 15.62
CA ARG A 40 8.41 -18.58 14.52
C ARG A 40 7.39 -19.20 13.58
N ALA A 41 6.29 -19.74 14.11
CA ALA A 41 5.22 -20.31 13.28
C ALA A 41 4.52 -19.25 12.44
N VAL A 42 4.29 -18.04 12.97
CA VAL A 42 3.71 -16.92 12.22
C VAL A 42 4.69 -16.39 11.17
N ASP A 43 5.96 -16.25 11.53
CA ASP A 43 7.02 -15.85 10.60
C ASP A 43 7.12 -16.81 9.42
N GLU A 44 7.21 -18.11 9.70
CA GLU A 44 7.24 -19.16 8.68
C GLU A 44 5.98 -19.14 7.83
N MET A 45 4.80 -19.06 8.44
CA MET A 45 3.51 -19.08 7.75
C MET A 45 3.36 -17.95 6.73
N PHE A 46 3.84 -16.74 7.01
CA PHE A 46 3.54 -15.58 6.17
C PHE A 46 4.75 -15.01 5.42
N PHE A 47 5.97 -15.25 5.91
CA PHE A 47 7.18 -14.57 5.44
C PHE A 47 8.27 -15.51 4.92
N SER A 48 8.18 -16.83 5.15
CA SER A 48 9.09 -17.78 4.51
C SER A 48 8.96 -17.74 2.98
N GLU A 49 10.04 -18.07 2.26
CA GLU A 49 10.02 -18.07 0.79
C GLU A 49 8.97 -19.05 0.23
N GLU A 50 8.86 -20.22 0.86
CA GLU A 50 7.92 -21.27 0.50
C GLU A 50 6.48 -20.80 0.69
N ASN A 51 6.13 -20.29 1.88
CA ASN A 51 4.75 -19.85 2.12
C ASN A 51 4.42 -18.53 1.42
N ALA A 52 5.40 -17.66 1.17
CA ALA A 52 5.20 -16.51 0.28
C ALA A 52 4.84 -16.96 -1.15
N LYS A 53 5.43 -18.06 -1.64
CA LYS A 53 5.04 -18.66 -2.94
C LYS A 53 3.64 -19.27 -2.85
N LEU A 54 3.34 -20.00 -1.77
CA LEU A 54 2.03 -20.60 -1.50
C LEU A 54 0.93 -19.53 -1.51
N TRP A 55 1.06 -18.48 -0.71
CA TRP A 55 0.04 -17.43 -0.66
C TRP A 55 -0.08 -16.68 -1.97
N CYS A 56 0.98 -16.58 -2.77
CA CYS A 56 0.96 -15.90 -4.06
C CYS A 56 0.33 -16.71 -5.20
N LEU A 57 0.59 -18.02 -5.25
CA LEU A 57 0.27 -18.87 -6.41
C LEU A 57 -0.67 -20.04 -6.08
N GLY A 58 -0.84 -20.37 -4.80
CA GLY A 58 -1.45 -21.59 -4.31
C GLY A 58 -0.48 -22.78 -4.32
N VAL A 59 -1.03 -23.98 -4.50
CA VAL A 59 -0.29 -25.25 -4.44
C VAL A 59 0.03 -25.75 -5.85
N GLU A 60 1.29 -26.09 -6.10
CA GLU A 60 1.71 -26.69 -7.37
C GLU A 60 1.01 -28.04 -7.59
N GLY A 61 0.51 -28.26 -8.80
CA GLY A 61 -0.35 -29.41 -9.14
C GLY A 61 -1.84 -29.22 -8.80
N THR A 62 -2.20 -28.21 -8.01
CA THR A 62 -3.61 -27.89 -7.69
C THR A 62 -4.05 -26.59 -8.34
N THR A 63 -3.31 -25.50 -8.16
CA THR A 63 -3.66 -24.18 -8.72
C THR A 63 -2.80 -23.81 -9.91
N TYR A 64 -1.54 -24.26 -9.95
CA TYR A 64 -0.62 -24.00 -11.05
C TYR A 64 0.34 -25.17 -11.28
N SER A 65 1.08 -25.11 -12.39
CA SER A 65 2.25 -25.95 -12.68
C SER A 65 3.37 -25.09 -13.23
N VAL A 66 4.62 -25.53 -13.11
CA VAL A 66 5.75 -24.88 -13.80
C VAL A 66 6.02 -25.59 -15.13
N LYS A 67 5.90 -24.86 -16.24
CA LYS A 67 6.24 -25.34 -17.60
C LYS A 67 7.26 -24.40 -18.21
N ASP A 68 8.41 -24.95 -18.64
CA ASP A 68 9.53 -24.17 -19.20
C ASP A 68 9.97 -23.00 -18.30
N GLY A 69 9.98 -23.24 -16.98
CA GLY A 69 10.32 -22.23 -15.97
C GLY A 69 9.24 -21.15 -15.74
N LYS A 70 8.08 -21.25 -16.39
CA LYS A 70 6.96 -20.31 -16.24
C LYS A 70 5.81 -20.93 -15.45
N VAL A 71 5.21 -20.12 -14.58
CA VAL A 71 3.98 -20.47 -13.86
C VAL A 71 2.82 -20.50 -14.85
N VAL A 72 2.12 -21.63 -14.91
CA VAL A 72 0.90 -21.81 -15.70
C VAL A 72 -0.21 -22.28 -14.77
N PHE A 73 -1.19 -21.39 -14.53
CA PHE A 73 -2.38 -21.72 -13.76
C PHE A 73 -3.24 -22.76 -14.49
N ILE A 74 -3.96 -23.57 -13.72
CA ILE A 74 -4.90 -24.56 -14.28
C ILE A 74 -6.01 -23.86 -15.07
N ASP A 75 -6.62 -24.58 -16.02
CA ASP A 75 -7.61 -24.02 -16.93
C ASP A 75 -8.81 -23.40 -16.20
N GLU A 76 -9.21 -23.97 -15.07
CA GLU A 76 -10.31 -23.43 -14.26
C GLU A 76 -10.04 -22.01 -13.75
N ILE A 77 -8.80 -21.73 -13.32
CA ILE A 77 -8.39 -20.41 -12.82
C ILE A 77 -8.12 -19.48 -14.00
N ARG A 78 -7.42 -19.98 -15.02
CA ARG A 78 -7.01 -19.20 -16.20
C ARG A 78 -8.20 -18.70 -17.02
N ASN A 79 -9.22 -19.54 -17.18
CA ASN A 79 -10.40 -19.23 -18.00
C ASN A 79 -11.57 -18.69 -17.17
N SER A 80 -11.33 -18.38 -15.90
CA SER A 80 -12.36 -17.86 -15.02
C SER A 80 -12.78 -16.45 -15.41
N SER A 81 -14.08 -16.19 -15.44
CA SER A 81 -14.65 -14.87 -15.82
C SER A 81 -14.34 -13.76 -14.82
N GLU A 82 -13.99 -14.10 -13.57
CA GLU A 82 -13.56 -13.16 -12.54
C GLU A 82 -12.04 -12.88 -12.56
N GLY A 83 -11.30 -13.59 -13.42
CA GLY A 83 -9.84 -13.49 -13.54
C GLY A 83 -9.07 -14.32 -12.51
N ILE A 84 -7.79 -14.56 -12.81
CA ILE A 84 -6.88 -15.43 -12.02
C ILE A 84 -6.85 -15.01 -10.55
N TYR A 85 -6.67 -13.70 -10.31
CA TYR A 85 -6.50 -13.15 -8.97
C TYR A 85 -7.73 -13.41 -8.08
N LYS A 86 -8.92 -13.12 -8.60
CA LYS A 86 -10.15 -13.29 -7.84
C LYS A 86 -10.47 -14.76 -7.61
N SER A 87 -10.21 -15.62 -8.59
CA SER A 87 -10.38 -17.07 -8.44
C SER A 87 -9.46 -17.68 -7.38
N LEU A 88 -8.19 -17.26 -7.30
CA LEU A 88 -7.28 -17.69 -6.23
C LEU A 88 -7.81 -17.30 -4.85
N GLN A 89 -8.30 -16.06 -4.71
CA GLN A 89 -8.80 -15.55 -3.43
C GLN A 89 -10.05 -16.31 -2.97
N VAL A 90 -11.03 -16.44 -3.86
CA VAL A 90 -12.35 -16.98 -3.50
C VAL A 90 -12.31 -18.49 -3.29
N ARG A 91 -11.53 -19.21 -4.09
CA ARG A 91 -11.55 -20.68 -4.09
C ARG A 91 -10.44 -21.30 -3.25
N TYR A 92 -9.32 -20.58 -3.06
CA TYR A 92 -8.12 -21.13 -2.41
C TYR A 92 -7.57 -20.26 -1.28
N GLY A 93 -8.15 -19.09 -0.99
CA GLY A 93 -7.65 -18.17 0.04
C GLY A 93 -6.26 -17.59 -0.24
N CYS A 94 -5.80 -17.69 -1.49
CA CYS A 94 -4.49 -17.24 -1.96
C CYS A 94 -4.63 -15.94 -2.77
N GLY A 95 -3.57 -15.15 -2.91
CA GLY A 95 -3.55 -13.90 -3.65
C GLY A 95 -4.32 -12.78 -2.96
N SER A 96 -4.51 -12.87 -1.64
CA SER A 96 -5.26 -11.88 -0.85
C SER A 96 -4.33 -11.06 0.04
N ASP A 97 -4.66 -9.80 0.26
CA ASP A 97 -3.91 -8.89 1.16
C ASP A 97 -3.88 -9.38 2.62
N VAL A 98 -4.75 -10.31 2.98
CA VAL A 98 -4.84 -10.86 4.35
C VAL A 98 -3.84 -12.00 4.56
N THR A 99 -3.54 -12.77 3.51
CA THR A 99 -2.69 -13.97 3.61
C THR A 99 -1.34 -13.79 2.93
N GLN A 100 -1.28 -13.01 1.84
CA GLN A 100 -0.04 -12.73 1.13
C GLN A 100 0.65 -11.50 1.73
N MET A 101 1.57 -11.73 2.68
CA MET A 101 2.35 -10.65 3.32
C MET A 101 3.61 -10.26 2.53
N VAL A 102 4.03 -11.10 1.57
CA VAL A 102 5.21 -10.88 0.73
C VAL A 102 4.79 -10.85 -0.74
N TRP A 103 5.16 -9.76 -1.42
CA TRP A 103 4.76 -9.47 -2.79
C TRP A 103 5.99 -9.45 -3.69
N VAL A 104 6.22 -10.54 -4.43
CA VAL A 104 7.33 -10.65 -5.38
C VAL A 104 6.80 -10.30 -6.78
N ASN A 105 7.24 -9.16 -7.32
CA ASN A 105 6.70 -8.62 -8.57
C ASN A 105 6.70 -9.64 -9.72
N SER A 106 7.78 -10.41 -9.90
CA SER A 106 7.87 -11.42 -10.97
C SER A 106 6.80 -12.51 -10.86
N ARG A 107 6.37 -12.87 -9.64
CA ARG A 107 5.26 -13.81 -9.39
C ARG A 107 3.89 -13.14 -9.49
N GLU A 108 3.81 -11.83 -9.26
CA GLU A 108 2.59 -11.06 -9.48
C GLU A 108 2.27 -10.94 -10.97
N MET A 109 3.28 -10.66 -11.80
CA MET A 109 3.09 -10.49 -13.24
C MET A 109 2.58 -11.76 -13.94
N THR A 110 2.71 -12.95 -13.34
CA THR A 110 2.13 -14.19 -13.90
C THR A 110 0.60 -14.24 -13.84
N LYS A 111 -0.03 -13.33 -13.08
CA LYS A 111 -1.49 -13.24 -12.92
C LYS A 111 -2.14 -12.20 -13.83
N TYR A 112 -1.34 -11.43 -14.58
CA TYR A 112 -1.79 -10.38 -15.48
C TYR A 112 -1.49 -10.71 -16.95
N ASP A 113 -2.11 -9.95 -17.85
CA ASP A 113 -1.80 -10.05 -19.28
C ASP A 113 -0.45 -9.41 -19.65
N GLU A 114 0.01 -9.70 -20.86
CA GLU A 114 1.29 -9.21 -21.39
C GLU A 114 1.34 -7.68 -21.49
N ASN A 115 0.22 -7.02 -21.74
CA ASN A 115 0.18 -5.56 -21.84
C ASN A 115 0.43 -4.94 -20.45
N TYR A 116 -0.19 -5.45 -19.40
CA TYR A 116 0.04 -5.01 -18.03
C TYR A 116 1.48 -5.26 -17.61
N ALA A 117 2.03 -6.43 -17.93
CA ALA A 117 3.43 -6.76 -17.65
C ALA A 117 4.40 -5.79 -18.35
N ARG A 118 4.18 -5.51 -19.64
CA ARG A 118 4.97 -4.53 -20.41
C ARG A 118 4.92 -3.14 -19.79
N ILE A 119 3.73 -2.64 -19.46
CA ILE A 119 3.58 -1.31 -18.85
C ILE A 119 4.30 -1.25 -17.51
N ASN A 120 4.22 -2.29 -16.67
CA ASN A 120 4.93 -2.29 -15.38
C ASN A 120 6.45 -2.29 -15.56
N ALA A 121 6.97 -2.99 -16.57
CA ALA A 121 8.40 -2.95 -16.89
C ALA A 121 8.85 -1.56 -17.35
N GLU A 122 8.05 -0.86 -18.17
CA GLU A 122 8.32 0.52 -18.58
C GLU A 122 8.34 1.48 -17.39
N VAL A 123 7.39 1.32 -16.47
CA VAL A 123 7.33 2.10 -15.23
C VAL A 123 8.54 1.80 -14.33
N GLU A 124 8.89 0.53 -14.11
CA GLU A 124 10.06 0.17 -13.30
C GLU A 124 11.36 0.76 -13.87
N ALA A 125 11.49 0.80 -15.20
CA ALA A 125 12.65 1.37 -15.89
C ALA A 125 12.79 2.90 -15.77
N MET A 126 11.74 3.63 -15.38
CA MET A 126 11.81 5.09 -15.20
C MET A 126 12.69 5.50 -14.01
N GLY A 127 12.92 4.59 -13.05
CA GLY A 127 13.66 4.88 -11.81
C GLY A 127 12.88 5.78 -10.85
N ASP A 128 13.17 5.67 -9.55
CA ASP A 128 12.50 6.38 -8.44
C ASP A 128 10.95 6.28 -8.39
N VAL A 129 10.31 5.46 -9.22
CA VAL A 129 8.83 5.40 -9.30
C VAL A 129 8.18 4.92 -8.00
N ILE A 130 8.94 4.33 -7.09
CA ILE A 130 8.49 4.03 -5.74
C ILE A 130 9.32 4.83 -4.74
N GLN A 131 8.67 5.79 -4.09
CA GLN A 131 9.26 6.52 -2.97
C GLN A 131 8.81 5.90 -1.65
N ALA A 132 9.72 5.80 -0.68
CA ALA A 132 9.34 5.36 0.65
C ALA A 132 8.40 6.41 1.28
N ILE A 133 7.34 5.93 1.94
CA ILE A 133 6.52 6.83 2.77
C ILE A 133 7.45 7.45 3.84
N PRO A 134 7.34 8.76 4.11
CA PRO A 134 8.04 9.38 5.23
C PRO A 134 7.81 8.60 6.54
N PRO A 135 8.81 8.54 7.45
CA PRO A 135 8.64 7.88 8.75
C PRO A 135 7.41 8.41 9.49
N THR A 136 6.71 7.52 10.19
CA THR A 136 5.64 7.93 11.08
C THR A 136 6.25 8.63 12.29
N PRO A 137 5.75 9.82 12.69
CA PRO A 137 6.23 10.48 13.89
C PRO A 137 6.07 9.61 15.14
N LYS A 138 7.07 9.62 16.02
CA LYS A 138 7.06 8.90 17.30
C LYS A 138 6.38 9.72 18.38
N PHE A 139 5.08 9.94 18.22
CA PHE A 139 4.30 10.67 19.21
C PHE A 139 4.11 9.87 20.49
N ASP A 140 4.23 10.56 21.63
CA ASP A 140 3.61 10.12 22.88
C ASP A 140 2.09 10.36 22.87
N ASP A 141 1.39 9.90 23.91
CA ASP A 141 -0.06 10.01 24.00
C ASP A 141 -0.57 11.46 23.90
N ARG A 142 0.15 12.43 24.48
CA ARG A 142 -0.24 13.85 24.45
C ARG A 142 0.00 14.46 23.09
N GLN A 143 1.13 14.15 22.46
CA GLN A 143 1.46 14.61 21.12
C GLN A 143 0.49 14.02 20.09
N ALA A 144 0.09 12.76 20.25
CA ALA A 144 -0.91 12.13 19.39
C ALA A 144 -2.29 12.78 19.53
N GLU A 145 -2.72 13.08 20.76
CA GLU A 145 -3.95 13.84 21.01
C GLU A 145 -3.89 15.23 20.38
N GLU A 146 -2.81 15.98 20.62
CA GLU A 146 -2.60 17.30 20.05
C GLU A 146 -2.61 17.28 18.52
N ALA A 147 -1.90 16.33 17.89
CA ALA A 147 -1.93 16.11 16.46
C ALA A 147 -3.36 15.85 15.95
N GLY A 148 -4.12 14.98 16.63
CA GLY A 148 -5.51 14.68 16.27
C GLY A 148 -6.45 15.90 16.34
N THR A 149 -6.26 16.78 17.32
CA THR A 149 -7.06 18.02 17.45
C THR A 149 -6.79 19.02 16.31
N LEU A 150 -5.56 19.05 15.79
CA LEU A 150 -5.18 19.91 14.67
C LEU A 150 -5.59 19.29 13.33
N GLN A 151 -5.42 17.96 13.19
CA GLN A 151 -5.60 17.25 11.93
C GLN A 151 -7.04 17.36 11.39
N THR A 152 -8.04 17.17 12.25
CA THR A 152 -9.45 17.14 11.84
C THR A 152 -9.87 18.43 11.12
N PRO A 153 -9.79 19.63 11.73
CA PRO A 153 -10.21 20.87 11.06
C PRO A 153 -9.36 21.21 9.83
N LEU A 154 -8.07 20.87 9.84
CA LEU A 154 -7.18 21.05 8.68
C LEU A 154 -7.62 20.17 7.50
N SER A 155 -7.94 18.90 7.75
CA SER A 155 -8.43 17.97 6.74
C SER A 155 -9.77 18.44 6.16
N ASP A 156 -10.70 18.86 7.02
CA ASP A 156 -12.01 19.36 6.58
C ASP A 156 -11.86 20.59 5.68
N ALA A 157 -10.97 21.53 6.05
CA ALA A 157 -10.70 22.71 5.25
C ALA A 157 -10.07 22.35 3.90
N PHE A 158 -9.06 21.48 3.90
CA PHE A 158 -8.44 20.98 2.68
C PHE A 158 -9.48 20.38 1.72
N GLU A 159 -10.34 19.47 2.18
CA GLU A 159 -11.34 18.82 1.33
C GLU A 159 -12.32 19.83 0.71
N ARG A 160 -12.79 20.82 1.48
CA ARG A 160 -13.65 21.89 0.96
C ARG A 160 -12.96 22.71 -0.13
N TRP A 161 -11.73 23.15 0.13
CA TRP A 161 -10.96 23.97 -0.80
C TRP A 161 -10.59 23.20 -2.06
N ASN A 162 -10.13 21.96 -1.91
CA ASN A 162 -9.80 21.07 -3.01
C ASN A 162 -11.02 20.84 -3.93
N SER A 163 -12.18 20.51 -3.34
CA SER A 163 -13.43 20.37 -4.10
C SER A 163 -13.80 21.66 -4.83
N ALA A 164 -13.66 22.82 -4.18
CA ALA A 164 -13.98 24.11 -4.79
C ALA A 164 -13.07 24.46 -5.97
N PHE A 165 -11.77 24.16 -5.88
CA PHE A 165 -10.82 24.33 -6.97
C PHE A 165 -11.11 23.37 -8.14
N LEU A 166 -11.34 22.09 -7.84
CA LEU A 166 -11.64 21.08 -8.87
C LEU A 166 -12.94 21.36 -9.63
N THR A 167 -13.96 21.87 -8.94
CA THR A 167 -15.25 22.21 -9.55
C THR A 167 -15.26 23.59 -10.21
N GLY A 168 -14.21 24.38 -10.03
CA GLY A 168 -14.12 25.75 -10.55
C GLY A 168 -14.99 26.77 -9.81
N SER A 169 -15.58 26.40 -8.66
CA SER A 169 -16.28 27.36 -7.81
C SER A 169 -15.32 28.34 -7.11
N LYS A 170 -14.04 27.99 -7.05
CA LYS A 170 -12.91 28.87 -6.70
C LYS A 170 -11.80 28.75 -7.74
N SER A 171 -11.04 29.83 -7.91
CA SER A 171 -9.89 29.88 -8.81
C SER A 171 -8.62 29.64 -8.02
N ILE A 172 -7.79 28.69 -8.48
CA ILE A 172 -6.46 28.47 -7.89
C ILE A 172 -5.65 29.77 -7.90
N ASP A 173 -5.62 30.50 -9.01
CA ASP A 173 -4.80 31.71 -9.11
C ASP A 173 -5.26 32.86 -8.20
N LYS A 174 -6.57 32.97 -7.93
CA LYS A 174 -7.14 34.11 -7.20
C LYS A 174 -7.40 33.83 -5.72
N ASP A 175 -7.77 32.60 -5.39
CA ASP A 175 -8.23 32.24 -4.04
C ASP A 175 -7.17 31.48 -3.22
N TRP A 176 -5.98 31.22 -3.78
CA TRP A 176 -4.90 30.49 -3.09
C TRP A 176 -4.47 31.13 -1.77
N ASP A 177 -4.27 32.44 -1.75
CA ASP A 177 -3.83 33.15 -0.54
C ASP A 177 -4.87 33.06 0.59
N ALA A 178 -6.16 33.02 0.24
CA ALA A 178 -7.24 32.82 1.20
C ALA A 178 -7.23 31.40 1.78
N TYR A 179 -7.01 30.39 0.94
CA TYR A 179 -6.80 29.01 1.37
C TYR A 179 -5.62 28.91 2.35
N VAL A 180 -4.44 29.43 1.97
CA VAL A 180 -3.23 29.40 2.81
C VAL A 180 -3.48 30.09 4.15
N LYS A 181 -4.16 31.25 4.13
CA LYS A 181 -4.49 31.97 5.36
C LYS A 181 -5.41 31.17 6.29
N GLU A 182 -6.43 30.50 5.74
CA GLU A 182 -7.30 29.63 6.54
C GLU A 182 -6.51 28.48 7.16
N MET A 183 -5.68 27.77 6.38
CA MET A 183 -4.86 26.67 6.88
C MET A 183 -3.91 27.11 8.01
N LYS A 184 -3.30 28.30 7.88
CA LYS A 184 -2.50 28.90 8.96
C LYS A 184 -3.32 29.19 10.20
N SER A 185 -4.52 29.76 10.06
CA SER A 185 -5.41 30.03 11.19
C SER A 185 -5.87 28.76 11.91
N LEU A 186 -5.96 27.65 11.18
CA LEU A 186 -6.28 26.32 11.72
C LEU A 186 -5.06 25.60 12.33
N GLY A 187 -3.87 26.21 12.30
CA GLY A 187 -2.69 25.70 12.98
C GLY A 187 -1.82 24.76 12.16
N ILE A 188 -1.84 24.84 10.82
CA ILE A 188 -0.98 23.99 9.96
C ILE A 188 0.51 24.14 10.29
N GLU A 189 0.96 25.33 10.68
CA GLU A 189 2.37 25.56 11.06
C GLU A 189 2.75 24.76 12.30
N LYS A 190 1.88 24.79 13.33
CA LYS A 190 2.06 24.00 14.55
C LYS A 190 2.00 22.50 14.27
N PHE A 191 1.11 22.05 13.40
CA PHE A 191 1.01 20.66 12.99
C PHE A 191 2.28 20.19 12.30
N ASN A 192 2.83 20.99 11.39
CA ASN A 192 4.09 20.70 10.71
C ASN A 192 5.28 20.65 11.69
N ASP A 193 5.37 21.61 12.62
CA ASP A 193 6.43 21.63 13.64
C ASP A 193 6.37 20.39 14.53
N LEU A 194 5.16 19.99 14.96
CA LEU A 194 4.94 18.78 15.75
C LEU A 194 5.42 17.53 15.00
N TYR A 195 5.11 17.40 13.70
CA TYR A 195 5.60 16.29 12.89
C TYR A 195 7.12 16.31 12.78
N ASN A 196 7.70 17.43 12.35
CA ASN A 196 9.14 17.55 12.09
C ASN A 196 10.02 17.35 13.34
N ALA A 197 9.52 17.72 14.52
CA ALA A 197 10.24 17.52 15.77
C ALA A 197 10.24 16.06 16.26
N ASN A 198 9.42 15.17 15.67
CA ASN A 198 9.20 13.82 16.14
C ASN A 198 9.36 12.73 15.05
N LEU A 199 9.95 13.05 13.89
CA LEU A 199 10.29 12.08 12.83
C LEU A 199 11.36 11.06 13.27
#